data_AF-A0A7S0FVH2-F1
#
_entry.id   AF-A0A7S0FVH2-F1
#
_cell.length_a   1.000
_cell.length_b   1.000
_cell.length_c   1.000
_cell.angle_alpha   90.00
_cell.angle_beta   90.00
_cell.angle_gamma   90.00
#
_symmetry.space_group_name_H-M   'P 1'
#
loop_
_entity.id
_entity.type
_entity.pdbx_description
1 polymer ?
#
loop_
_entity_poly.entity_id
_entity_poly.type
_entity_poly.pdbx_seq_one_letter_code
_entity_poly.pdbx_strand_id
1 'polypeptide(L)'
;MGCDLSKPHQPAAVAQEELTVIPSVAKRKHHVDQVVVICPYFKVSPEQFGLWKKHCDNFHKAAMEIDGMLYYGMAFNDSGVYIRQGFRTVAALLEDLGRADGSMTEPLKHSALQRVEVHGPRKQLA
;
A
#
# COMPACT_ATOMS: atom_id res chain seq x y z
N MET A 1 -56.88 -36.42 16.13
CA MET A 1 -56.29 -35.12 16.46
C MET A 1 -55.76 -34.53 15.17
N GLY A 2 -56.58 -33.72 14.50
CA GLY A 2 -56.30 -33.20 13.16
C GLY A 2 -55.54 -31.88 13.24
N CYS A 3 -54.32 -31.86 12.69
CA CYS A 3 -53.59 -30.61 12.42
C CYS A 3 -54.27 -29.92 11.24
N ASP A 4 -54.87 -28.75 11.52
CA ASP A 4 -55.48 -27.90 10.50
C ASP A 4 -54.38 -27.18 9.69
N LEU A 5 -54.12 -27.69 8.49
CA LEU A 5 -53.12 -27.19 7.54
C LEU A 5 -53.66 -26.06 6.63
N SER A 6 -54.79 -25.43 6.96
CA SER A 6 -55.45 -24.44 6.10
C SER A 6 -54.98 -22.99 6.28
N LYS A 7 -53.96 -22.71 7.10
CA LYS A 7 -53.43 -21.34 7.24
C LYS A 7 -52.29 -21.07 6.26
N PRO A 8 -52.42 -20.14 5.31
CA PRO A 8 -51.30 -19.72 4.47
C PRO A 8 -50.24 -19.04 5.33
N HIS A 9 -48.99 -19.49 5.22
CA HIS A 9 -47.83 -18.85 5.83
C HIS A 9 -47.59 -17.51 5.11
N GLN A 10 -47.98 -16.40 5.73
CA GLN A 10 -47.59 -15.08 5.25
C GLN A 10 -46.10 -14.89 5.52
N PRO A 11 -45.28 -14.56 4.50
CA PRO A 11 -43.90 -14.19 4.75
C PRO A 11 -43.87 -12.89 5.55
N ALA A 12 -43.04 -12.85 6.60
CA ALA A 12 -42.80 -11.64 7.36
C ALA A 12 -42.30 -10.54 6.40
N ALA A 13 -42.91 -9.36 6.46
CA ALA A 13 -42.47 -8.21 5.68
C ALA A 13 -41.03 -7.88 6.05
N VAL A 14 -40.12 -7.99 5.09
CA VAL A 14 -38.75 -7.48 5.22
C VAL A 14 -38.86 -5.97 5.27
N ALA A 15 -38.57 -5.38 6.43
CA ALA A 15 -38.45 -3.94 6.57
C ALA A 15 -37.36 -3.47 5.59
N GLN A 16 -37.74 -2.65 4.63
CA GLN A 16 -36.79 -1.97 3.75
C GLN A 16 -36.01 -0.99 4.63
N GLU A 17 -34.76 -1.31 4.93
CA GLU A 17 -33.85 -0.40 5.61
C GLU A 17 -33.64 0.79 4.66
N GLU A 18 -34.29 1.91 4.97
CA GLU A 18 -34.15 3.15 4.22
C GLU A 18 -32.70 3.60 4.36
N LEU A 19 -31.93 3.52 3.26
CA LEU A 19 -30.56 3.98 3.21
C LEU A 19 -30.57 5.50 3.44
N THR A 20 -30.28 5.91 4.67
CA THR A 20 -30.22 7.33 5.02
C THR A 20 -29.15 8.01 4.18
N VAL A 21 -29.57 8.74 3.15
CA VAL A 21 -28.67 9.53 2.31
C VAL A 21 -28.13 10.66 3.17
N ILE A 22 -26.90 10.50 3.68
CA ILE A 22 -26.21 11.54 4.43
C ILE A 22 -25.97 12.70 3.45
N PRO A 23 -26.52 13.90 3.70
CA PRO A 23 -26.35 15.03 2.81
C PRO A 23 -24.87 15.36 2.66
N SER A 24 -24.42 15.51 1.41
CA SER A 24 -23.06 15.90 1.09
C SER A 24 -22.75 17.25 1.74
N VAL A 25 -21.85 17.25 2.72
CA VAL A 25 -21.35 18.47 3.35
C VAL A 25 -20.66 19.33 2.28
N ALA A 26 -21.06 20.60 2.18
CA ALA A 26 -20.44 21.57 1.28
C ALA A 26 -18.91 21.60 1.47
N LYS A 27 -18.17 21.34 0.39
CA LYS A 27 -16.71 21.25 0.37
C LYS A 27 -16.08 22.63 0.62
N ARG A 28 -15.77 22.95 1.87
CA ARG A 28 -14.79 24.02 2.18
C ARG A 28 -13.44 23.67 1.53
N LYS A 29 -12.66 24.66 1.08
CA LYS A 29 -11.24 24.43 0.73
C LYS A 29 -10.53 23.95 2.01
N HIS A 30 -10.29 22.66 2.11
CA HIS A 30 -9.57 22.03 3.20
C HIS A 30 -8.25 21.49 2.66
N HIS A 31 -7.28 21.27 3.55
CA HIS A 31 -6.05 20.60 3.19
C HIS A 31 -6.37 19.20 2.64
N VAL A 32 -5.81 18.87 1.47
CA VAL A 32 -6.01 17.57 0.83
C VAL A 32 -4.68 16.84 0.84
N ASP A 33 -4.65 15.66 1.46
CA ASP A 33 -3.49 14.80 1.44
C ASP A 33 -3.12 14.42 -0.01
N GLN A 34 -1.82 14.43 -0.31
CA GLN A 34 -1.23 14.01 -1.59
C GLN A 34 -0.17 12.92 -1.39
N VAL A 35 0.07 12.49 -0.15
CA VAL A 35 1.14 11.55 0.18
C VAL A 35 0.87 10.20 -0.48
N VAL A 36 1.93 9.64 -1.04
CA VAL A 36 1.95 8.27 -1.55
C VAL A 36 2.98 7.48 -0.77
N VAL A 37 2.62 6.27 -0.34
CA VAL A 37 3.51 5.34 0.35
C VAL A 37 3.66 4.09 -0.50
N ILE A 38 4.89 3.72 -0.80
CA ILE A 38 5.21 2.44 -1.45
C ILE A 38 5.92 1.52 -0.45
N CYS A 39 5.56 0.25 -0.54
CA CYS A 39 5.95 -0.79 0.38
C CYS A 39 6.38 -2.03 -0.43
N PRO A 40 7.62 -2.09 -0.96
CA PRO A 40 8.11 -3.29 -1.61
C PRO A 40 8.61 -4.31 -0.57
N TYR A 41 8.31 -5.57 -0.85
CA TYR A 41 8.68 -6.73 -0.03
C TYR A 41 9.53 -7.68 -0.85
N PHE A 42 10.74 -7.94 -0.35
CA PHE A 42 11.70 -8.83 -0.98
C PHE A 42 11.87 -10.09 -0.15
N LYS A 43 11.84 -11.26 -0.79
CA LYS A 43 12.34 -12.50 -0.20
C LYS A 43 13.84 -12.55 -0.38
N VAL A 44 14.57 -12.77 0.70
CA VAL A 44 16.02 -12.95 0.70
C VAL A 44 16.32 -14.21 1.48
N SER A 45 17.13 -15.11 0.94
CA SER A 45 17.52 -16.30 1.70
C SER A 45 18.54 -15.94 2.79
N PRO A 46 18.54 -16.64 3.95
CA PRO A 46 19.44 -16.36 5.07
C PRO A 46 20.90 -16.13 4.68
N GLU A 47 21.42 -16.96 3.77
CA GLU A 47 22.80 -16.93 3.28
C GLU A 47 23.12 -15.71 2.40
N GLN A 48 22.11 -15.07 1.81
CA GLN A 48 22.27 -13.91 0.93
C GLN A 48 22.08 -12.56 1.64
N PHE A 49 21.54 -12.54 2.87
CA PHE A 49 21.29 -11.29 3.60
C PHE A 49 22.54 -10.43 3.80
N GLY A 50 23.69 -11.06 4.02
CA GLY A 50 24.96 -10.35 4.18
C GLY A 50 25.36 -9.58 2.92
N LEU A 51 25.10 -10.14 1.75
CA LEU A 51 25.34 -9.47 0.47
C LEU A 51 24.30 -8.37 0.23
N TRP A 52 23.02 -8.68 0.45
CA TRP A 52 21.94 -7.72 0.28
C TRP A 52 22.13 -6.46 1.14
N LYS A 53 22.52 -6.62 2.42
CA LYS A 53 22.71 -5.51 3.36
C LYS A 53 23.84 -4.54 2.96
N LYS A 54 24.79 -4.95 2.11
CA LYS A 54 25.85 -4.05 1.61
C LYS A 54 25.30 -2.91 0.75
N HIS A 55 24.07 -3.05 0.23
CA HIS A 55 23.43 -2.04 -0.61
C HIS A 55 22.61 -1.02 0.19
N CYS A 56 22.29 -1.30 1.47
CA CYS A 56 21.39 -0.49 2.29
C CYS A 56 21.77 0.99 2.36
N ASP A 57 23.04 1.29 2.65
CA ASP A 57 23.50 2.68 2.81
C ASP A 57 23.40 3.45 1.50
N ASN A 58 23.64 2.78 0.36
CA ASN A 58 23.52 3.39 -0.95
C ASN A 58 22.06 3.67 -1.32
N PHE A 59 21.15 2.75 -1.00
CA PHE A 59 19.71 3.01 -1.18
C PHE A 59 19.24 4.20 -0.35
N HIS A 60 19.63 4.25 0.93
CA HIS A 60 19.22 5.34 1.80
C HIS A 60 19.76 6.69 1.30
N LYS A 61 21.04 6.75 0.89
CA LYS A 61 21.62 7.97 0.30
C LYS A 61 20.87 8.41 -0.95
N ALA A 62 20.65 7.50 -1.91
CA ALA A 62 19.93 7.80 -3.14
C ALA A 62 18.49 8.27 -2.88
N ALA A 63 17.79 7.64 -1.92
CA ALA A 63 16.46 8.02 -1.51
C ALA A 63 16.39 9.44 -0.94
N MET A 64 17.40 9.85 -0.16
CA MET A 64 17.46 11.20 0.42
C MET A 64 17.76 12.30 -0.61
N GLU A 65 18.16 11.94 -1.84
CA GLU A 65 18.35 12.88 -2.95
C GLU A 65 17.08 13.12 -3.78
N ILE A 66 15.99 12.42 -3.50
CA ILE A 66 14.70 12.61 -4.18
C ILE A 66 13.98 13.81 -3.56
N ASP A 67 13.70 14.83 -4.38
CA ASP A 67 12.85 15.94 -3.93
C ASP A 67 11.44 15.42 -3.62
N GLY A 68 10.93 15.74 -2.44
CA GLY A 68 9.66 15.23 -1.96
C GLY A 68 9.69 13.85 -1.28
N MET A 69 10.86 13.23 -1.07
CA MET A 69 11.00 12.11 -0.13
C MET A 69 10.70 12.59 1.30
N LEU A 70 9.76 11.94 1.97
CA LEU A 70 9.37 12.25 3.35
C LEU A 70 10.05 11.33 4.36
N TYR A 71 10.18 10.05 4.00
CA TYR A 71 10.89 9.06 4.81
C TYR A 71 11.27 7.83 3.98
N TYR A 72 12.35 7.18 4.37
CA TYR A 72 12.81 5.91 3.80
C TYR A 72 13.24 4.99 4.94
N GLY A 73 12.55 3.86 5.11
CA GLY A 73 12.85 2.88 6.14
C GLY A 73 13.03 1.47 5.57
N MET A 74 13.98 0.72 6.13
CA MET A 74 14.19 -0.70 5.83
C MET A 74 14.06 -1.52 7.12
N ALA A 75 13.27 -2.59 7.06
CA ALA A 75 13.14 -3.57 8.12
C ALA A 75 13.49 -4.96 7.60
N PHE A 76 14.03 -5.79 8.49
CA PHE A 76 14.51 -7.13 8.18
C PHE A 76 13.81 -8.13 9.09
N ASN A 77 13.42 -9.28 8.53
CA ASN A 77 12.94 -10.42 9.29
C ASN A 77 13.43 -11.72 8.62
N ASP A 78 13.12 -12.87 9.22
CA ASP A 78 13.55 -14.18 8.70
C ASP A 78 13.00 -14.49 7.29
N SER A 79 11.95 -13.79 6.86
CA SER A 79 11.32 -13.97 5.55
C SER A 79 11.88 -13.04 4.47
N GLY A 80 12.69 -12.03 4.83
CA GLY A 80 13.28 -11.11 3.85
C GLY A 80 13.41 -9.66 4.31
N VAL A 81 13.23 -8.74 3.35
CA VAL A 81 13.37 -7.30 3.55
C VAL A 81 12.08 -6.59 3.20
N TYR A 82 11.69 -5.65 4.06
CA TYR A 82 10.57 -4.73 3.87
C TYR A 82 11.10 -3.30 3.79
N ILE A 83 10.71 -2.57 2.74
CA ILE A 83 11.03 -1.15 2.62
C ILE A 83 9.72 -0.36 2.75
N ARG A 84 9.76 0.78 3.43
CA ARG A 84 8.63 1.72 3.51
C ARG A 84 9.13 3.10 3.10
N GLN A 85 8.61 3.61 1.99
CA GLN A 85 8.99 4.91 1.45
C GLN A 85 7.75 5.78 1.38
N GLY A 86 7.84 7.01 1.90
CA GLY A 86 6.77 8.00 1.82
C GLY A 86 7.19 9.17 0.95
N PHE A 87 6.32 9.55 0.02
CA PHE A 87 6.55 10.64 -0.94
C PHE A 87 5.47 11.70 -0.79
N ARG A 88 5.84 12.96 -1.00
CA ARG A 88 4.92 14.10 -0.97
C ARG A 88 3.83 14.01 -2.04
N THR A 89 4.15 13.42 -3.19
CA THR A 89 3.24 13.21 -4.33
C THR A 89 3.66 11.97 -5.12
N VAL A 90 2.78 11.49 -6.02
CA VAL A 90 3.09 10.40 -6.96
C VAL A 90 4.22 10.76 -7.92
N ALA A 91 4.42 12.05 -8.26
CA ALA A 91 5.50 12.46 -9.14
C ALA A 91 6.88 12.14 -8.54
N ALA A 92 7.06 12.38 -7.24
CA ALA A 92 8.29 12.03 -6.53
C ALA A 92 8.49 10.50 -6.42
N LEU A 93 7.40 9.73 -6.27
CA LEU A 93 7.48 8.27 -6.35
C LEU A 93 7.93 7.79 -7.73
N LEU A 94 7.37 8.35 -8.81
CA LEU A 94 7.74 7.96 -10.18
C LEU A 94 9.19 8.31 -10.49
N GLU A 95 9.69 9.42 -9.97
CA GLU A 95 11.12 9.77 -10.06
C GLU A 95 12.00 8.73 -9.35
N ASP A 96 11.66 8.34 -8.12
CA ASP A 96 12.37 7.30 -7.38
C ASP A 96 12.39 5.96 -8.13
N LEU A 97 11.24 5.52 -8.66
CA LEU A 97 11.15 4.30 -9.46
C LEU A 97 12.02 4.37 -10.72
N GLY A 98 12.12 5.54 -11.37
CA GLY A 98 13.00 5.75 -12.52
C GLY A 98 14.49 5.67 -12.18
N ARG A 99 14.88 5.99 -10.94
CA ARG A 99 16.27 5.81 -10.46
C ARG A 99 16.53 4.39 -9.95
N ALA A 100 15.49 3.69 -9.49
CA ALA A 100 15.60 2.39 -8.83
C ALA A 100 16.15 1.27 -9.74
N ASP A 101 15.93 1.34 -11.06
CA ASP A 101 16.42 0.31 -12.00
C ASP A 101 17.93 0.06 -11.87
N GLY A 102 18.70 1.14 -11.70
CA GLY A 102 20.16 1.04 -11.53
C GLY A 102 20.57 0.44 -10.18
N SER A 103 19.93 0.88 -9.09
CA SER A 103 20.31 0.47 -7.74
C SER A 103 19.84 -0.95 -7.40
N MET A 104 18.73 -1.40 -7.99
CA MET A 104 18.09 -2.69 -7.69
C MET A 104 18.64 -3.88 -8.48
N THR A 105 19.38 -3.65 -9.56
CA THR A 105 19.89 -4.73 -10.44
C THR A 105 20.73 -5.78 -9.69
N GLU A 106 21.69 -5.36 -8.87
CA GLU A 106 22.54 -6.30 -8.11
C GLU A 106 21.80 -6.97 -6.93
N PRO A 107 21.09 -6.22 -6.06
CA PRO A 107 20.29 -6.80 -4.98
C PRO A 107 19.26 -7.85 -5.43
N LEU A 108 18.66 -7.66 -6.61
CA LEU A 108 17.68 -8.60 -7.17
C LEU A 108 18.29 -9.92 -7.65
N LYS A 109 19.62 -10.04 -7.81
CA LYS A 109 20.26 -11.35 -8.04
C LYS A 109 20.22 -12.25 -6.80
N HIS A 110 20.06 -11.64 -5.63
CA HIS A 110 20.11 -12.27 -4.33
C HIS A 110 18.74 -12.28 -3.64
N SER A 111 17.70 -11.80 -4.32
CA SER A 111 16.38 -11.62 -3.74
C SER A 111 15.27 -11.71 -4.80
N ALA A 112 14.03 -11.91 -4.36
CA ALA A 112 12.86 -11.87 -5.23
C ALA A 112 11.86 -10.84 -4.70
N LEU A 113 11.42 -9.91 -5.55
CA LEU A 113 10.30 -9.03 -5.23
C LEU A 113 9.02 -9.88 -5.13
N GLN A 114 8.45 -9.99 -3.93
CA GLN A 114 7.26 -10.80 -3.69
C GLN A 114 5.97 -10.01 -3.82
N ARG A 115 6.02 -8.73 -3.42
CA ARG A 115 4.84 -7.89 -3.30
C ARG A 115 5.24 -6.42 -3.32
N VAL A 116 4.40 -5.61 -3.94
CA VAL A 116 4.46 -4.15 -3.85
C VAL A 116 3.08 -3.70 -3.43
N GLU A 117 3.00 -2.93 -2.36
CA GLU A 117 1.81 -2.16 -2.05
C GLU A 117 2.07 -0.69 -2.31
N VAL A 118 1.06 -0.01 -2.84
CA VAL A 118 1.07 1.45 -3.00
C VAL A 118 -0.20 1.99 -2.34
N HIS A 119 -0.02 2.88 -1.38
CA HIS A 119 -1.07 3.49 -0.58
C HIS A 119 -1.09 4.99 -0.82
N GLY A 120 -2.27 5.57 -0.93
CA GLY A 120 -2.42 7.00 -1.19
C GLY A 120 -3.85 7.37 -1.57
N PRO A 121 -4.15 8.67 -1.64
CA PRO A 121 -5.45 9.14 -2.09
C PRO A 121 -5.67 8.77 -3.56
N ARG A 122 -6.91 8.43 -3.94
CA ARG A 122 -7.25 7.96 -5.30
C ARG A 122 -6.72 8.86 -6.42
N LYS A 123 -6.68 10.18 -6.22
CA LYS A 123 -6.17 11.15 -7.20
C LYS A 123 -4.67 11.00 -7.50
N GLN A 124 -3.91 10.38 -6.60
CA GLN A 124 -2.49 10.12 -6.75
C GLN A 124 -2.21 8.70 -7.26
N LEU A 125 -3.21 7.81 -7.32
CA LEU A 125 -3.05 6.39 -7.69
C LEU A 125 -3.77 6.01 -9.00
N ALA A 126 -4.52 6.93 -9.61
CA ALA A 126 -5.39 6.68 -10.75
C ALA A 126 -4.72 7.04 -12.08
#